data_AF-A0A941IQD1-F1
#
_entry.id   AF-A0A941IQD1-F1
#
_cell.length_a   1.000
_cell.length_b   1.000
_cell.length_c   1.000
_cell.angle_alpha   90.00
_cell.angle_beta   90.00
_cell.angle_gamma   90.00
#
_symmetry.space_group_name_H-M   'P 1'
#
loop_
_entity.id
_entity.type
_entity.pdbx_description
1 polymer ?
#
loop_
_entity_poly.entity_id
_entity_poly.type
_entity_poly.pdbx_seq_one_letter_code
_entity_poly.pdbx_strand_id
1 'polypeptide(L)'
;MNQTPATVVRREVAFRAETGGSFAATWGQRYIRAEIRRIAPADDWNRQLRTYLPADEHGPVTMDRALEAIRTLTERHVALRTRFRLDPGGGVEEQIVEAAGRVTVEIVDANDPQQCEDEVSARLGAWTAQPFDLEWDWPARIILGTYGSAAHMIGLVTPHVSLDGAGAVAVVEDLHRIVAGRAPAPIGLDPLTAAAEECGQAARARSDQALDLMRPALTAAQANPLRTRRHTPTVARFQSAHLSTDAFQSAHDYLSRKLGLFASGAITLVAAATALREQLGPPTTTFKVECANRWTNKTRAYVGHRAQPIYIAAQGTPTDPAAEI
;
A
#
# COMPACT_ATOMS: atom_id res chain seq x y z
N MET A 1 10.26 24.10 -25.87
CA MET A 1 11.65 24.25 -25.40
C MET A 1 12.15 22.85 -25.09
N ASN A 2 13.23 22.40 -25.74
CA ASN A 2 13.86 21.13 -25.38
C ASN A 2 14.59 21.34 -24.05
N GLN A 3 13.97 20.95 -22.94
CA GLN A 3 14.68 20.87 -21.66
C GLN A 3 15.72 19.74 -21.76
N THR A 4 16.95 20.04 -21.38
CA THR A 4 18.01 19.03 -21.25
C THR A 4 17.58 18.04 -20.16
N PRO A 5 17.61 16.73 -20.42
CA PRO A 5 17.20 15.72 -19.43
C PRO A 5 18.08 15.82 -18.17
N ALA A 6 17.47 15.56 -17.01
CA ALA A 6 18.19 15.60 -15.74
C ALA A 6 19.31 14.54 -15.68
N THR A 7 20.39 14.85 -14.97
CA THR A 7 21.47 13.87 -14.77
C THR A 7 21.05 12.84 -13.73
N VAL A 8 21.16 11.56 -14.05
CA VAL A 8 20.84 10.45 -13.13
C VAL A 8 22.12 9.79 -12.63
N VAL A 9 22.36 9.82 -11.32
CA VAL A 9 23.50 9.17 -10.67
C VAL A 9 23.00 8.14 -9.66
N ARG A 10 23.70 7.01 -9.52
CA ARG A 10 23.39 6.00 -8.50
C ARG A 10 24.26 6.19 -7.26
N ARG A 11 23.65 6.14 -6.08
CA ARG A 11 24.33 6.09 -4.79
C ARG A 11 23.98 4.81 -4.05
N GLU A 12 24.99 4.20 -3.45
CA GLU A 12 24.85 3.01 -2.63
C GLU A 12 24.84 3.40 -1.15
N VAL A 13 23.70 3.22 -0.50
CA VAL A 13 23.53 3.49 0.93
C VAL A 13 23.70 2.18 1.70
N ALA A 14 24.84 2.03 2.37
CA ALA A 14 25.09 0.88 3.23
C ALA A 14 24.20 0.96 4.48
N PHE A 15 23.69 -0.19 4.93
CA PHE A 15 22.86 -0.28 6.13
C PHE A 15 23.24 -1.51 6.97
N ARG A 16 22.95 -1.46 8.27
CA ARG A 16 23.05 -2.61 9.19
C ARG A 16 21.94 -2.58 10.22
N ALA A 17 21.28 -3.71 10.42
CA ALA A 17 20.21 -3.90 11.38
C ALA A 17 20.49 -5.13 12.27
N GLU A 18 19.81 -5.21 13.41
CA GLU A 18 20.02 -6.26 14.41
C GLU A 18 19.47 -7.62 13.97
N THR A 19 18.40 -7.63 13.17
CA THR A 19 17.67 -8.85 12.80
C THR A 19 17.92 -9.24 11.34
N GLY A 20 18.23 -10.51 11.09
CA GLY A 20 18.20 -11.12 9.75
C GLY A 20 17.96 -12.63 9.85
N GLY A 21 17.57 -13.24 8.73
CA GLY A 21 17.27 -14.67 8.65
C GLY A 21 15.98 -15.01 7.91
N SER A 22 15.51 -16.24 8.08
CA SER A 22 14.27 -16.76 7.49
C SER A 22 13.17 -16.80 8.53
N PHE A 23 11.99 -16.27 8.20
CA PHE A 23 10.84 -16.20 9.10
C PHE A 23 9.56 -16.58 8.37
N ALA A 24 8.55 -17.04 9.11
CA ALA A 24 7.24 -17.31 8.51
C ALA A 24 6.65 -16.05 7.85
N ALA A 25 5.96 -16.22 6.72
CA ALA A 25 5.19 -15.13 6.11
C ALA A 25 3.93 -14.82 6.91
N THR A 26 3.58 -13.53 6.98
CA THR A 26 2.32 -13.07 7.57
C THR A 26 1.12 -13.50 6.73
N TRP A 27 -0.07 -13.55 7.34
CA TRP A 27 -1.33 -13.77 6.64
C TRP A 27 -1.59 -12.71 5.56
N GLY A 28 -1.23 -11.45 5.81
CA GLY A 28 -1.34 -10.37 4.84
C GLY A 28 -0.48 -10.61 3.59
N GLN A 29 0.80 -10.98 3.76
CA GLN A 29 1.71 -11.30 2.66
C GLN A 29 1.21 -12.49 1.82
N ARG A 30 0.76 -13.56 2.47
CA ARG A 30 0.18 -14.74 1.79
C ARG A 30 -1.09 -14.37 1.02
N TYR A 31 -1.97 -13.60 1.67
CA TYR A 31 -3.23 -13.16 1.09
C TYR A 31 -3.01 -12.33 -0.19
N ILE A 32 -2.22 -11.25 -0.11
CA ILE A 32 -2.07 -10.35 -1.25
C ILE A 32 -1.35 -11.03 -2.41
N ARG A 33 -0.38 -11.91 -2.15
CA ARG A 33 0.25 -12.68 -3.22
C ARG A 33 -0.76 -13.56 -3.94
N ALA A 34 -1.66 -14.21 -3.20
CA ALA A 34 -2.71 -15.03 -3.80
C ALA A 34 -3.65 -14.19 -4.67
N GLU A 35 -4.00 -12.97 -4.25
CA GLU A 35 -4.87 -12.07 -5.02
C GLU A 35 -4.17 -11.49 -6.26
N ILE A 36 -2.90 -11.08 -6.15
CA ILE A 36 -2.08 -10.62 -7.28
C ILE A 36 -2.08 -11.68 -8.38
N ARG A 37 -1.83 -12.93 -8.03
CA ARG A 37 -1.78 -14.02 -9.02
C ARG A 37 -3.13 -14.29 -9.70
N ARG A 38 -4.26 -13.95 -9.06
CA ARG A 38 -5.60 -14.12 -9.65
C ARG A 38 -5.89 -13.12 -10.77
N ILE A 39 -5.16 -12.01 -10.82
CA ILE A 39 -5.36 -10.95 -11.80
C ILE A 39 -4.41 -11.04 -13.01
N ALA A 40 -3.58 -12.08 -13.08
CA ALA A 40 -2.72 -12.36 -14.23
C ALA A 40 -3.51 -12.30 -15.56
N PRO A 41 -2.93 -11.69 -16.62
CA PRO A 41 -1.54 -11.21 -16.73
C PRO A 41 -1.30 -9.77 -16.22
N ALA A 42 -2.21 -9.17 -15.45
CA ALA A 42 -2.06 -7.84 -14.85
C ALA A 42 -1.56 -7.92 -13.39
N ASP A 43 -0.63 -8.85 -13.13
CA ASP A 43 -0.15 -9.23 -11.80
C ASP A 43 1.19 -8.57 -11.41
N ASP A 44 1.62 -7.56 -12.15
CA ASP A 44 2.72 -6.64 -11.87
C ASP A 44 2.34 -5.58 -10.82
N TRP A 45 1.81 -6.03 -9.67
CA TRP A 45 1.22 -5.11 -8.70
C TRP A 45 2.25 -4.52 -7.73
N ASN A 46 2.78 -3.37 -8.13
CA ASN A 46 3.71 -2.58 -7.35
C ASN A 46 3.02 -1.38 -6.67
N ARG A 47 3.53 -1.00 -5.51
CA ARG A 47 3.14 0.22 -4.80
C ARG A 47 4.18 1.30 -5.06
N GLN A 48 3.68 2.43 -5.54
CA GLN A 48 4.43 3.67 -5.67
C GLN A 48 4.09 4.59 -4.50
N LEU A 49 5.13 5.19 -3.91
CA LEU A 49 5.06 6.24 -2.93
C LEU A 49 5.89 7.42 -3.43
N ARG A 50 5.44 8.64 -3.17
CA ARG A 50 6.27 9.83 -3.30
C ARG A 50 5.87 10.86 -2.26
N THR A 51 6.82 11.65 -1.81
CA THR A 51 6.57 12.77 -0.91
C THR A 51 7.59 13.87 -1.14
N TYR A 52 7.17 15.11 -0.89
CA TYR A 52 8.06 16.26 -0.88
C TYR A 52 8.81 16.33 0.46
N LEU A 53 10.00 16.91 0.40
CA LEU A 53 10.86 17.21 1.53
C LEU A 53 10.88 18.73 1.72
N PRO A 54 9.91 19.30 2.45
CA PRO A 54 9.89 20.73 2.71
C PRO A 54 11.09 21.14 3.57
N ALA A 55 11.52 22.39 3.43
CA ALA A 55 12.46 22.99 4.37
C ALA A 55 11.89 23.00 5.79
N ASP A 56 12.77 22.85 6.77
CA ASP A 56 12.43 22.94 8.19
C ASP A 56 13.23 24.06 8.87
N GLU A 57 13.27 24.06 10.20
CA GLU A 57 14.04 25.02 11.00
C GLU A 57 15.55 25.00 10.72
N HIS A 58 16.07 23.93 10.11
CA HIS A 58 17.46 23.80 9.68
C HIS A 58 17.66 24.18 8.20
N GLY A 59 16.63 24.74 7.55
CA GLY A 59 16.64 25.10 6.14
C GLY A 59 16.24 23.94 5.21
N PRO A 60 16.56 24.03 3.91
CA PRO A 60 16.27 22.98 2.94
C PRO A 60 16.92 21.65 3.34
N VAL A 61 16.21 20.54 3.08
CA VAL A 61 16.75 19.21 3.33
C VAL A 61 17.93 18.97 2.41
N THR A 62 19.08 18.59 2.95
CA THR A 62 20.28 18.28 2.15
C THR A 62 20.21 16.85 1.62
N MET A 63 20.95 16.58 0.54
CA MET A 63 21.10 15.21 0.01
C MET A 63 21.57 14.23 1.10
N ASP A 64 22.55 14.62 1.92
CA ASP A 64 23.07 13.76 2.99
C ASP A 64 22.01 13.44 4.05
N ARG A 65 21.20 14.43 4.47
CA ARG A 65 20.07 14.22 5.39
C ARG A 65 19.03 13.27 4.80
N ALA A 66 18.76 13.37 3.49
CA ALA A 66 17.84 12.48 2.80
C ALA A 66 18.37 11.04 2.71
N LEU A 67 19.64 10.86 2.34
CA LEU A 67 20.29 9.54 2.27
C LEU A 67 20.41 8.89 3.66
N GLU A 68 20.68 9.68 4.69
CA GLU A 68 20.66 9.25 6.09
C GLU A 68 19.28 8.74 6.51
N ALA A 69 18.22 9.47 6.14
CA ALA A 69 16.85 9.06 6.44
C ALA A 69 16.47 7.77 5.71
N ILE A 70 16.89 7.58 4.45
CA ILE A 70 16.70 6.33 3.71
C ILE A 70 17.41 5.16 4.40
N ARG A 71 18.66 5.36 4.85
CA ARG A 71 19.38 4.34 5.65
C ARG A 71 18.59 3.98 6.90
N THR A 72 18.22 4.99 7.69
CA THR A 72 17.52 4.81 8.96
C THR A 72 16.19 4.06 8.77
N LEU A 73 15.41 4.41 7.75
CA LEU A 73 14.16 3.71 7.43
C LEU A 73 14.39 2.26 7.05
N THR A 74 15.43 1.98 6.23
CA THR A 74 15.77 0.62 5.81
C THR A 74 16.17 -0.23 7.01
N GLU A 75 17.02 0.28 7.91
CA GLU A 75 17.44 -0.43 9.12
C GLU A 75 16.26 -0.71 10.04
N ARG A 76 15.42 0.31 10.24
CA ARG A 76 14.26 0.31 11.13
C ARG A 76 13.14 -0.63 10.67
N HIS A 77 12.76 -0.58 9.41
CA HIS A 77 11.58 -1.28 8.92
C HIS A 77 11.97 -2.56 8.19
N VAL A 78 11.75 -3.71 8.84
CA VAL A 78 12.03 -5.04 8.29
C VAL A 78 11.48 -5.21 6.86
N ALA A 79 10.28 -4.71 6.59
CA ALA A 79 9.64 -4.80 5.28
C ALA A 79 10.46 -4.16 4.12
N LEU A 80 11.31 -3.16 4.39
CA LEU A 80 12.14 -2.49 3.39
C LEU A 80 13.45 -3.24 3.07
N ARG A 81 13.68 -4.38 3.74
CA ARG A 81 14.85 -5.25 3.59
C ARG A 81 14.49 -6.74 3.65
N THR A 82 13.24 -7.06 3.29
CA THR A 82 12.71 -8.42 3.21
C THR A 82 12.45 -8.82 1.77
N ARG A 83 13.10 -9.88 1.32
CA ARG A 83 12.73 -10.67 0.14
C ARG A 83 11.80 -11.81 0.54
N PHE A 84 11.25 -12.53 -0.40
CA PHE A 84 10.30 -13.62 -0.13
C PHE A 84 10.74 -14.91 -0.78
N ARG A 85 10.74 -16.01 -0.02
CA ARG A 85 10.84 -17.36 -0.59
C ARG A 85 9.45 -17.83 -1.00
N LEU A 86 9.36 -18.40 -2.20
CA LEU A 86 8.09 -18.83 -2.77
C LEU A 86 7.95 -20.35 -2.70
N ASP A 87 6.73 -20.81 -2.43
CA ASP A 87 6.40 -22.24 -2.55
C ASP A 87 6.31 -22.68 -4.03
N PRO A 88 6.32 -23.98 -4.35
CA PRO A 88 6.17 -24.47 -5.73
C PRO A 88 4.90 -24.01 -6.44
N GLY A 89 3.87 -23.63 -5.67
CA GLY A 89 2.62 -23.07 -6.16
C GLY A 89 2.69 -21.56 -6.40
N GLY A 90 3.80 -20.88 -6.12
CA GLY A 90 4.01 -19.43 -6.23
C GLY A 90 3.42 -18.61 -5.09
N GLY A 91 3.02 -19.22 -3.98
CA GLY A 91 2.63 -18.54 -2.75
C GLY A 91 3.86 -18.04 -1.97
N VAL A 92 3.67 -17.12 -1.01
CA VAL A 92 4.75 -16.69 -0.12
C VAL A 92 4.86 -17.68 1.04
N GLU A 93 5.99 -18.37 1.13
CA GLU A 93 6.28 -19.32 2.19
C GLU A 93 6.93 -18.60 3.39
N GLU A 94 8.03 -17.89 3.11
CA GLU A 94 8.89 -17.26 4.12
C GLU A 94 9.33 -15.84 3.73
N GLN A 95 9.62 -15.05 4.75
CA GLN A 95 10.30 -13.76 4.70
C GLN A 95 11.81 -13.99 4.85
N ILE A 96 12.60 -13.52 3.89
CA ILE A 96 14.06 -13.55 3.91
C ILE A 96 14.56 -12.15 4.22
N VAL A 97 14.98 -11.95 5.47
CA VAL A 97 15.31 -10.64 6.03
C VAL A 97 16.82 -10.44 6.01
N GLU A 98 17.26 -9.35 5.38
CA GLU A 98 18.68 -9.00 5.31
C GLU A 98 19.09 -8.16 6.53
N ALA A 99 20.09 -8.62 7.28
CA ALA A 99 20.64 -7.87 8.42
C ALA A 99 21.59 -6.75 8.00
N ALA A 100 22.16 -6.81 6.80
CA ALA A 100 23.04 -5.77 6.27
C ALA A 100 23.06 -5.83 4.74
N GLY A 101 23.42 -4.73 4.10
CA GLY A 101 23.47 -4.66 2.65
C GLY A 101 23.67 -3.24 2.14
N ARG A 102 23.34 -3.02 0.87
CA ARG A 102 23.37 -1.71 0.23
C ARG A 102 22.05 -1.48 -0.50
N VAL A 103 21.48 -0.30 -0.29
CA VAL A 103 20.31 0.17 -1.03
C VAL A 103 20.78 1.12 -2.10
N THR A 104 20.46 0.82 -3.36
CA THR A 104 20.71 1.72 -4.48
C THR A 104 19.64 2.82 -4.50
N VAL A 105 20.08 4.08 -4.50
CA VAL A 105 19.24 5.27 -4.66
C VAL A 105 19.62 5.93 -5.98
N GLU A 106 18.65 6.08 -6.90
CA GLU A 106 18.84 6.93 -8.07
C GLU A 106 18.66 8.39 -7.66
N ILE A 107 19.59 9.25 -8.05
CA ILE A 107 19.55 10.68 -7.78
C ILE A 107 19.30 11.39 -9.10
N VAL A 108 18.24 12.18 -9.14
CA VAL A 108 17.90 13.05 -10.26
C VAL A 108 18.29 14.47 -9.87
N ASP A 109 19.27 15.04 -10.57
CA ASP A 109 19.65 16.44 -10.39
C ASP A 109 18.97 17.32 -11.46
N ALA A 110 17.94 18.05 -11.03
CA ALA A 110 17.09 18.87 -11.87
C ALA A 110 17.42 20.36 -11.76
N ASN A 111 17.11 21.11 -12.82
CA ASN A 111 17.37 22.55 -12.86
C ASN A 111 16.34 23.36 -12.08
N ASP A 112 15.11 22.84 -11.95
CA ASP A 112 14.00 23.47 -11.26
C ASP A 112 13.06 22.43 -10.61
N PRO A 113 12.15 22.84 -9.70
CA PRO A 113 11.23 21.92 -9.03
C PRO A 113 10.30 21.16 -9.97
N GLN A 114 9.82 21.79 -11.05
CA GLN A 114 8.87 21.16 -11.97
C GLN A 114 9.56 20.02 -12.75
N GLN A 115 10.77 20.27 -13.26
CA GLN A 115 11.58 19.24 -13.91
C GLN A 115 11.87 18.08 -12.94
N CYS A 116 12.18 18.38 -11.68
CA CYS A 116 12.40 17.36 -10.65
C CYS A 116 11.17 16.45 -10.49
N GLU A 117 9.98 17.04 -10.38
CA GLU A 117 8.73 16.31 -10.24
C GLU A 117 8.39 15.45 -11.45
N ASP A 118 8.60 15.97 -12.65
CA ASP A 118 8.32 15.27 -13.91
C ASP A 118 9.25 14.07 -14.09
N GLU A 119 10.55 14.24 -13.86
CA GLU A 119 11.56 13.18 -13.97
C GLU A 119 11.36 12.06 -12.93
N VAL A 120 11.10 12.44 -11.67
CA VAL A 120 10.77 11.47 -10.61
C VAL A 120 9.48 10.74 -10.94
N SER A 121 8.44 11.44 -11.41
CA SER A 121 7.17 10.82 -11.77
C SER A 121 7.30 9.86 -12.95
N ALA A 122 8.05 10.24 -13.98
CA ALA A 122 8.33 9.37 -15.12
C ALA A 122 9.09 8.10 -14.69
N ARG A 123 10.10 8.23 -13.83
CA ARG A 123 10.88 7.09 -13.32
C ARG A 123 10.02 6.15 -12.47
N LEU A 124 9.23 6.70 -11.56
CA LEU A 124 8.32 5.91 -10.72
C LEU A 124 7.26 5.18 -11.57
N GLY A 125 6.73 5.84 -12.61
CA GLY A 125 5.81 5.22 -13.56
C GLY A 125 6.43 4.02 -14.27
N ALA A 126 7.65 4.18 -14.80
CA ALA A 126 8.39 3.10 -15.44
C ALA A 126 8.69 1.93 -14.48
N TRP A 127 9.13 2.23 -13.25
CA TRP A 127 9.40 1.20 -12.24
C TRP A 127 8.15 0.49 -11.75
N THR A 128 7.02 1.18 -11.68
CA THR A 128 5.75 0.58 -11.26
C THR A 128 5.29 -0.47 -12.26
N ALA A 129 5.50 -0.23 -13.56
CA ALA A 129 5.21 -1.18 -14.63
C ALA A 129 6.26 -2.31 -14.78
N GLN A 130 7.36 -2.27 -14.02
CA GLN A 130 8.38 -3.30 -14.06
C GLN A 130 8.18 -4.27 -12.87
N PRO A 131 7.91 -5.57 -13.12
CA PRO A 131 7.76 -6.56 -12.06
C PRO A 131 9.00 -6.64 -11.15
N PHE A 132 8.79 -7.06 -9.90
CA PHE A 132 9.88 -7.48 -9.00
C PHE A 132 9.99 -9.00 -9.02
N ASP A 133 11.22 -9.49 -9.12
CA ASP A 133 11.52 -10.85 -8.69
C ASP A 133 11.55 -10.89 -7.16
N LEU A 134 10.50 -11.43 -6.55
CA LEU A 134 10.36 -11.41 -5.08
C LEU A 134 11.45 -12.21 -4.37
N GLU A 135 12.09 -13.17 -5.05
CA GLU A 135 13.14 -14.00 -4.46
C GLU A 135 14.50 -13.29 -4.53
N TRP A 136 14.77 -12.51 -5.58
CA TRP A 136 16.12 -12.00 -5.87
C TRP A 136 16.27 -10.48 -5.84
N ASP A 137 15.23 -9.72 -6.19
CA ASP A 137 15.31 -8.26 -6.21
C ASP A 137 15.30 -7.67 -4.80
N TRP A 138 15.99 -6.54 -4.63
CA TRP A 138 15.82 -5.72 -3.43
C TRP A 138 14.37 -5.22 -3.34
N PRO A 139 13.69 -5.25 -2.17
CA PRO A 139 12.25 -4.97 -2.07
C PRO A 139 11.89 -3.48 -2.20
N ALA A 140 12.78 -2.65 -2.73
CA ALA A 140 12.50 -1.24 -3.00
C ALA A 140 13.40 -0.72 -4.14
N ARG A 141 12.82 0.08 -5.03
CA ARG A 141 13.54 0.97 -5.95
C ARG A 141 13.32 2.39 -5.46
N ILE A 142 14.39 3.13 -5.18
CA ILE A 142 14.32 4.45 -4.53
C ILE A 142 14.91 5.51 -5.45
N ILE A 143 14.23 6.64 -5.56
CA ILE A 143 14.70 7.83 -6.27
C ILE A 143 14.66 9.05 -5.36
N LEU A 144 15.71 9.86 -5.42
CA LEU A 144 15.83 11.16 -4.75
C LEU A 144 15.92 12.24 -5.82
N GLY A 145 14.92 13.13 -5.86
CA GLY A 145 14.94 14.30 -6.72
C GLY A 145 15.57 15.49 -6.00
N THR A 146 16.56 16.11 -6.62
CA THR A 146 17.27 17.29 -6.10
C THR A 146 17.11 18.46 -7.07
N TYR A 147 17.11 19.68 -6.54
CA TYR A 147 17.34 20.90 -7.32
C TYR A 147 18.20 21.88 -6.50
N GLY A 148 19.17 22.52 -7.16
CA GLY A 148 20.17 23.33 -6.46
C GLY A 148 20.94 22.51 -5.42
N SER A 149 20.96 22.96 -4.17
CA SER A 149 21.61 22.22 -3.07
C SER A 149 20.62 21.39 -2.22
N ALA A 150 19.36 21.30 -2.63
CA ALA A 150 18.29 20.73 -1.81
C ALA A 150 17.81 19.38 -2.37
N ALA A 151 17.61 18.42 -1.47
CA ALA A 151 16.75 17.27 -1.69
C ALA A 151 15.29 17.75 -1.66
N HIS A 152 14.60 17.61 -2.79
CA HIS A 152 13.27 18.15 -2.97
C HIS A 152 12.17 17.12 -2.75
N MET A 153 12.36 15.89 -3.26
CA MET A 153 11.38 14.83 -3.13
C MET A 153 12.04 13.46 -3.10
N ILE A 154 11.35 12.51 -2.46
CA ILE A 154 11.72 11.09 -2.49
C ILE A 154 10.58 10.31 -3.12
N GLY A 155 10.94 9.36 -3.97
CA GLY A 155 10.05 8.35 -4.53
C GLY A 155 10.53 6.94 -4.17
N LEU A 156 9.57 6.03 -3.99
CA LEU A 156 9.84 4.62 -3.72
C LEU A 156 8.83 3.76 -4.49
N VAL A 157 9.30 2.69 -5.13
CA VAL A 157 8.46 1.61 -5.65
C VAL A 157 8.82 0.32 -4.93
N THR A 158 7.82 -0.40 -4.43
CA THR A 158 7.97 -1.68 -3.72
C THR A 158 6.91 -2.67 -4.20
N PRO A 159 7.19 -3.98 -4.23
CA PRO A 159 6.15 -4.97 -4.48
C PRO A 159 5.06 -4.87 -3.40
N HIS A 160 3.79 -4.99 -3.80
CA HIS A 160 2.67 -4.80 -2.88
C HIS A 160 2.64 -5.87 -1.75
N VAL A 161 3.32 -7.01 -1.94
CA VAL A 161 3.55 -8.03 -0.89
C VAL A 161 4.35 -7.46 0.30
N SER A 162 5.28 -6.54 0.07
CA SER A 162 6.07 -5.93 1.15
C SER A 162 5.30 -4.87 1.91
N LEU A 163 4.46 -4.08 1.23
CA LEU A 163 3.87 -2.88 1.81
C LEU A 163 2.43 -2.65 1.33
N ASP A 164 1.51 -2.42 2.27
CA ASP A 164 0.15 -1.96 1.98
C ASP A 164 0.03 -0.42 2.09
N GLY A 165 -1.14 0.14 1.76
CA GLY A 165 -1.33 1.59 1.74
C GLY A 165 -1.15 2.26 3.11
N ALA A 166 -1.60 1.62 4.19
CA ALA A 166 -1.44 2.19 5.53
C ALA A 166 0.03 2.09 6.02
N GLY A 167 0.74 1.02 5.66
CA GLY A 167 2.18 0.90 5.89
C GLY A 167 2.97 1.95 5.12
N ALA A 168 2.56 2.26 3.88
CA ALA A 168 3.14 3.34 3.08
C ALA A 168 3.01 4.71 3.76
N VAL A 169 1.83 5.01 4.32
CA VAL A 169 1.63 6.25 5.11
C VAL A 169 2.57 6.29 6.32
N ALA A 170 2.73 5.17 7.05
CA ALA A 170 3.63 5.09 8.20
C ALA A 170 5.11 5.31 7.80
N VAL A 171 5.55 4.76 6.66
CA VAL A 171 6.91 5.01 6.13
C VAL A 171 7.13 6.49 5.82
N VAL A 172 6.16 7.15 5.20
CA VAL A 172 6.25 8.60 4.89
C VAL A 172 6.26 9.43 6.17
N GLU A 173 5.45 9.09 7.17
CA GLU A 173 5.46 9.78 8.46
C GLU A 173 6.82 9.64 9.16
N ASP A 174 7.37 8.43 9.20
CA ASP A 174 8.70 8.19 9.79
C ASP A 174 9.80 8.90 8.99
N LEU A 175 9.72 8.94 7.66
CA LEU A 175 10.64 9.71 6.81
C LEU A 175 10.66 11.19 7.22
N HIS A 176 9.50 11.83 7.31
CA HIS A 176 9.39 13.25 7.69
C HIS A 176 9.84 13.52 9.13
N ARG A 177 9.65 12.57 10.05
CA ARG A 177 10.18 12.68 11.42
C ARG A 177 11.70 12.62 11.43
N ILE A 178 12.29 11.60 10.78
CA ILE A 178 13.73 11.37 10.74
C ILE A 178 14.45 12.52 10.05
N VAL A 179 13.95 12.95 8.89
CA VAL A 179 14.53 14.09 8.16
C VAL A 179 14.53 15.34 9.04
N ALA A 180 13.45 15.60 9.78
CA ALA A 180 13.34 16.72 10.72
C ALA A 180 14.13 16.55 12.03
N GLY A 181 14.99 15.52 12.16
CA GLY A 181 15.76 15.24 13.37
C GLY A 181 14.92 14.76 14.56
N ARG A 182 13.67 14.35 14.33
CA ARG A 182 12.76 13.85 15.36
C ARG A 182 12.75 12.32 15.37
N ALA A 183 12.46 11.76 16.55
CA ALA A 183 12.28 10.31 16.66
C ALA A 183 11.09 9.83 15.81
N PRO A 184 11.25 8.73 15.05
CA PRO A 184 10.13 8.07 14.37
C PRO A 184 9.12 7.50 15.38
N ALA A 185 7.92 7.17 14.90
CA ALA A 185 6.89 6.58 15.76
C ALA A 185 7.34 5.23 16.33
N PRO A 186 7.08 4.90 17.61
CA PRO A 186 7.52 3.64 18.19
C PRO A 186 6.90 2.44 17.45
N ILE A 187 7.73 1.44 17.13
CA ILE A 187 7.25 0.19 16.53
C ILE A 187 6.61 -0.63 17.64
N GLY A 188 5.27 -0.71 17.62
CA GLY A 188 4.52 -1.58 18.53
C GLY A 188 4.41 -3.03 18.04
N LEU A 189 4.43 -3.25 16.73
CA LEU A 189 4.45 -4.56 16.09
C LEU A 189 5.15 -4.43 14.74
N ASP A 190 6.12 -5.32 14.49
CA ASP A 190 6.78 -5.50 13.20
C ASP A 190 6.25 -6.78 12.48
N PRO A 191 6.56 -6.97 11.18
CA PRO A 191 6.10 -8.13 10.42
C PRO A 191 6.54 -9.51 10.95
N LEU A 192 7.70 -9.61 11.60
CA LEU A 192 8.23 -10.87 12.13
C LEU A 192 7.48 -11.26 13.40
N THR A 193 7.31 -10.29 14.31
CA THR A 193 6.49 -10.47 15.51
C THR A 193 5.03 -10.78 15.13
N ALA A 194 4.49 -10.10 14.11
CA ALA A 194 3.14 -10.38 13.61
C ALA A 194 3.00 -11.82 13.08
N ALA A 195 3.94 -12.28 12.26
CA ALA A 195 3.92 -13.64 11.74
C ALA A 195 4.01 -14.70 12.86
N ALA A 196 4.82 -14.45 13.89
CA ALA A 196 4.90 -15.33 15.06
C ALA A 196 3.58 -15.37 15.85
N GLU A 197 2.93 -14.21 16.07
CA GLU A 197 1.63 -14.12 16.73
C GLU A 197 0.52 -14.84 15.94
N GLU A 198 0.55 -14.74 14.61
CA GLU A 198 -0.42 -15.36 13.70
C GLU A 198 -0.37 -16.90 13.68
N CYS A 199 0.75 -17.50 14.09
CA CYS A 199 0.87 -18.96 14.22
C CYS A 199 0.11 -19.53 15.43
N GLY A 200 -0.18 -18.71 16.44
CA GLY A 200 -0.75 -19.11 17.74
C GLY A 200 -2.25 -19.43 17.72
N GLN A 201 -2.71 -20.15 18.76
CA GLN A 201 -4.13 -20.54 18.90
C GLN A 201 -5.07 -19.35 19.02
N ALA A 202 -4.68 -18.29 19.74
CA ALA A 202 -5.49 -17.08 19.89
C ALA A 202 -5.74 -16.37 18.55
N ALA A 203 -4.74 -16.33 17.67
CA ALA A 203 -4.91 -15.76 16.33
C ALA A 203 -5.89 -16.58 15.49
N ARG A 204 -5.79 -17.93 15.53
CA ARG A 204 -6.73 -18.83 14.83
C ARG A 204 -8.15 -18.64 15.31
N ALA A 205 -8.37 -18.62 16.63
CA ALA A 205 -9.70 -18.39 17.20
C ALA A 205 -10.30 -17.03 16.75
N ARG A 206 -9.48 -15.96 16.71
CA ARG A 206 -9.90 -14.66 16.16
C ARG A 206 -10.27 -14.75 14.67
N SER A 207 -9.50 -15.50 13.88
CA SER A 207 -9.81 -15.71 12.46
C SER A 207 -11.12 -16.46 12.27
N ASP A 208 -11.39 -17.50 13.07
CA ASP A 208 -12.63 -18.26 13.00
C ASP A 208 -13.83 -17.38 13.35
N GLN A 209 -13.73 -16.57 14.41
CA GLN A 209 -14.76 -15.59 14.77
C GLN A 209 -15.00 -14.57 13.64
N ALA A 210 -13.95 -14.08 12.99
CA ALA A 210 -14.08 -13.16 11.87
C ALA A 210 -14.79 -13.83 10.67
N LEU A 211 -14.46 -15.09 10.37
CA LEU A 211 -15.13 -15.87 9.33
C LEU A 211 -16.60 -16.12 9.64
N ASP A 212 -16.94 -16.37 10.91
CA ASP A 212 -18.33 -16.52 11.36
C ASP A 212 -19.13 -15.24 11.16
N LEU A 213 -18.57 -14.08 11.52
CA LEU A 213 -19.19 -12.77 11.28
C LEU A 213 -19.39 -12.49 9.79
N MET A 214 -18.44 -12.89 8.95
CA MET A 214 -18.51 -12.69 7.50
C MET A 214 -19.33 -13.76 6.76
N ARG A 215 -19.73 -14.84 7.43
CA ARG A 215 -20.36 -16.00 6.79
C ARG A 215 -21.58 -15.64 5.95
N PRO A 216 -22.53 -14.80 6.40
CA PRO A 216 -23.66 -14.41 5.57
C PRO A 216 -23.24 -13.69 4.28
N ALA A 217 -22.27 -12.78 4.37
CA ALA A 217 -21.77 -12.04 3.21
C ALA A 217 -21.01 -12.94 2.24
N LEU A 218 -20.22 -13.90 2.76
CA LEU A 218 -19.54 -14.90 1.95
C LEU A 218 -20.52 -15.80 1.21
N THR A 219 -21.57 -16.29 1.88
CA THR A 219 -22.63 -17.08 1.25
C THR A 219 -23.34 -16.27 0.16
N ALA A 220 -23.68 -15.00 0.41
CA ALA A 220 -24.28 -14.13 -0.61
C ALA A 220 -23.33 -13.91 -1.80
N ALA A 221 -22.03 -13.73 -1.55
CA ALA A 221 -21.04 -13.53 -2.59
C ALA A 221 -20.87 -14.79 -3.46
N GLN A 222 -21.10 -15.99 -2.92
CA GLN A 222 -21.10 -17.23 -3.70
C GLN A 222 -22.25 -17.27 -4.71
N ALA A 223 -23.40 -16.68 -4.39
CA ALA A 223 -24.54 -16.56 -5.28
C ALA A 223 -24.43 -15.40 -6.29
N ASN A 224 -23.36 -14.59 -6.24
CA ASN A 224 -23.20 -13.44 -7.12
C ASN A 224 -22.99 -13.87 -8.58
N PRO A 225 -23.89 -13.52 -9.52
CA PRO A 225 -23.79 -13.94 -10.92
C PRO A 225 -22.56 -13.38 -11.65
N LEU A 226 -21.94 -12.31 -11.13
CA LEU A 226 -20.71 -11.74 -11.66
C LEU A 226 -19.45 -12.53 -11.27
N ARG A 227 -19.55 -13.47 -10.31
CA ARG A 227 -18.41 -14.26 -9.83
C ARG A 227 -17.94 -15.30 -10.85
N THR A 228 -18.79 -15.68 -11.81
CA THR A 228 -18.49 -16.73 -12.77
C THR A 228 -17.45 -16.26 -13.78
N ARG A 229 -16.25 -16.87 -13.73
CA ARG A 229 -15.20 -16.65 -14.75
C ARG A 229 -15.69 -17.20 -16.09
N ARG A 230 -16.10 -16.30 -17.00
CA ARG A 230 -16.63 -16.68 -18.32
C ARG A 230 -15.54 -17.03 -19.33
N HIS A 231 -14.32 -16.53 -19.14
CA HIS A 231 -13.18 -16.79 -20.02
C HIS A 231 -11.85 -16.61 -19.28
N THR A 232 -10.80 -17.29 -19.78
CA THR A 232 -9.43 -17.02 -19.36
C THR A 232 -8.96 -15.70 -20.00
N PRO A 233 -8.40 -14.76 -19.23
CA PRO A 233 -7.90 -13.50 -19.75
C PRO A 233 -6.66 -13.75 -20.59
N THR A 234 -6.59 -13.13 -21.77
CA THR A 234 -5.39 -13.11 -22.62
C THR A 234 -4.66 -11.77 -22.57
N VAL A 235 -5.31 -10.73 -22.00
CA VAL A 235 -4.77 -9.38 -21.81
C VAL A 235 -5.19 -8.83 -20.44
N ALA A 236 -4.55 -7.75 -19.99
CA ALA A 236 -4.95 -7.02 -18.80
C ALA A 236 -6.41 -6.54 -18.93
N ARG A 237 -7.27 -6.88 -17.97
CA ARG A 237 -8.73 -6.65 -18.04
C ARG A 237 -9.23 -5.52 -17.16
N PHE A 238 -8.45 -5.12 -16.16
CA PHE A 238 -8.90 -4.14 -15.17
C PHE A 238 -8.62 -2.74 -15.68
N GLN A 239 -9.67 -1.96 -15.84
CA GLN A 239 -9.57 -0.53 -16.12
C GLN A 239 -9.71 0.23 -14.81
N SER A 240 -8.85 1.22 -14.63
CA SER A 240 -8.94 2.17 -13.51
C SER A 240 -9.53 3.47 -14.02
N ALA A 241 -10.55 3.96 -13.33
CA ALA A 241 -11.08 5.30 -13.53
C ALA A 241 -10.84 6.12 -12.26
N HIS A 242 -10.53 7.40 -12.43
CA HIS A 242 -10.39 8.33 -11.33
C HIS A 242 -11.51 9.36 -11.38
N LEU A 243 -12.23 9.53 -10.28
CA LEU A 243 -13.23 10.58 -10.12
C LEU A 243 -12.65 11.65 -9.18
N SER A 244 -12.34 12.82 -9.73
CA SER A 244 -11.92 13.98 -8.96
C SER A 244 -12.88 15.13 -9.24
N THR A 245 -13.79 15.39 -8.31
CA THR A 245 -14.70 16.53 -8.39
C THR A 245 -14.93 17.11 -7.00
N ASP A 246 -14.95 18.44 -6.91
CA ASP A 246 -15.24 19.14 -5.65
C ASP A 246 -16.66 18.85 -5.16
N ALA A 247 -17.59 18.62 -6.09
CA ALA A 247 -18.97 18.24 -5.77
C ALA A 247 -19.03 16.90 -5.03
N PHE A 248 -18.26 15.90 -5.47
CA PHE A 248 -18.18 14.60 -4.80
C PHE A 248 -17.61 14.74 -3.39
N GLN A 249 -16.51 15.50 -3.22
CA GLN A 249 -15.93 15.76 -1.91
C GLN A 249 -16.91 16.50 -0.99
N SER A 250 -17.58 17.54 -1.49
CA SER A 250 -18.55 18.33 -0.73
C SER A 250 -19.75 17.49 -0.27
N ALA A 251 -20.27 16.63 -1.14
CA ALA A 251 -21.34 15.69 -0.80
C ALA A 251 -20.90 14.69 0.27
N HIS A 252 -19.67 14.17 0.14
CA HIS A 252 -19.05 13.31 1.14
C HIS A 252 -18.97 13.99 2.51
N ASP A 253 -18.44 15.21 2.57
CA ASP A 253 -18.29 15.97 3.82
C ASP A 253 -19.65 16.25 4.47
N TYR A 254 -20.65 16.63 3.67
CA TYR A 254 -22.01 16.86 4.15
C TYR A 254 -22.62 15.58 4.75
N LEU A 255 -22.58 14.47 4.02
CA LEU A 255 -23.14 13.18 4.47
C LEU A 255 -22.40 12.64 5.69
N SER A 256 -21.07 12.77 5.73
CA SER A 256 -20.26 12.40 6.90
C SER A 256 -20.71 13.14 8.15
N ARG A 257 -20.94 14.46 8.05
CA ARG A 257 -21.46 15.26 9.19
C ARG A 257 -22.91 14.90 9.54
N LYS A 258 -23.79 14.81 8.54
CA LYS A 258 -25.23 14.51 8.75
C LYS A 258 -25.44 13.15 9.41
N LEU A 259 -24.66 12.14 9.02
CA LEU A 259 -24.81 10.76 9.48
C LEU A 259 -23.87 10.40 10.64
N GLY A 260 -23.00 11.31 11.08
CA GLY A 260 -21.97 11.02 12.09
C GLY A 260 -20.95 9.96 11.66
N LEU A 261 -20.74 9.80 10.35
CA LEU A 261 -19.82 8.83 9.76
C LEU A 261 -18.47 9.47 9.47
N PHE A 262 -17.47 9.16 10.29
CA PHE A 262 -16.10 9.66 10.13
C PHE A 262 -15.30 8.95 9.01
N ALA A 263 -15.87 7.92 8.37
CA ALA A 263 -15.21 7.14 7.33
C ALA A 263 -15.91 7.33 5.97
N SER A 264 -15.23 8.03 5.04
CA SER A 264 -15.68 8.22 3.65
C SER A 264 -16.01 6.88 2.96
N GLY A 265 -15.29 5.81 3.28
CA GLY A 265 -15.49 4.49 2.69
C GLY A 265 -16.91 3.91 2.86
N ALA A 266 -17.59 4.18 3.98
CA ALA A 266 -18.95 3.68 4.18
C ALA A 266 -19.95 4.37 3.24
N ILE A 267 -19.82 5.70 3.08
CA ILE A 267 -20.66 6.48 2.16
C ILE A 267 -20.43 6.01 0.71
N THR A 268 -19.17 5.83 0.30
CA THR A 268 -18.86 5.33 -1.04
C THR A 268 -19.40 3.92 -1.26
N LEU A 269 -19.29 3.04 -0.27
CA LEU A 269 -19.77 1.67 -0.36
C LEU A 269 -21.30 1.62 -0.51
N VAL A 270 -22.03 2.43 0.24
CA VAL A 270 -23.50 2.55 0.13
C VAL A 270 -23.88 3.11 -1.24
N ALA A 271 -23.23 4.19 -1.70
CA ALA A 271 -23.49 4.75 -3.02
C ALA A 271 -23.25 3.72 -4.14
N ALA A 272 -22.14 2.98 -4.09
CA ALA A 272 -21.84 1.91 -5.02
C ALA A 272 -22.87 0.77 -4.94
N ALA A 273 -23.30 0.39 -3.73
CA ALA A 273 -24.31 -0.65 -3.53
C ALA A 273 -25.67 -0.25 -4.10
N THR A 274 -26.08 1.00 -3.95
CA THR A 274 -27.33 1.53 -4.51
C THR A 274 -27.27 1.50 -6.04
N ALA A 275 -26.21 2.06 -6.64
CA ALA A 275 -26.06 2.09 -8.09
C ALA A 275 -26.01 0.68 -8.72
N LEU A 276 -25.25 -0.25 -8.11
CA LEU A 276 -25.17 -1.63 -8.60
C LEU A 276 -26.52 -2.36 -8.48
N ARG A 277 -27.28 -2.09 -7.42
CA ARG A 277 -28.59 -2.71 -7.22
C ARG A 277 -29.61 -2.26 -8.26
N GLU A 278 -29.64 -0.97 -8.57
CA GLU A 278 -30.53 -0.43 -9.60
C GLU A 278 -30.26 -1.06 -10.97
N GLN A 279 -28.99 -1.31 -11.29
CA GLN A 279 -28.60 -1.86 -12.59
C GLN A 279 -28.70 -3.39 -12.67
N LEU A 280 -28.35 -4.11 -11.59
CA LEU A 280 -28.09 -5.55 -11.64
C LEU A 280 -28.89 -6.37 -10.61
N GLY A 281 -29.59 -5.72 -9.68
CA GLY A 281 -30.34 -6.37 -8.61
C GLY A 281 -29.47 -7.13 -7.58
N PRO A 282 -30.08 -7.63 -6.48
CA PRO A 282 -29.40 -8.57 -5.60
C PRO A 282 -29.09 -9.90 -6.33
N PRO A 283 -28.03 -10.66 -5.98
CA PRO A 283 -27.08 -10.49 -4.88
C PRO A 283 -25.78 -9.76 -5.29
N THR A 284 -25.80 -8.90 -6.31
CA THR A 284 -24.59 -8.22 -6.81
C THR A 284 -23.99 -7.18 -5.85
N THR A 285 -24.67 -6.89 -4.74
CA THR A 285 -24.30 -5.90 -3.71
C THR A 285 -23.39 -6.44 -2.61
N THR A 286 -22.63 -7.50 -2.90
CA THR A 286 -21.58 -8.00 -2.01
C THR A 286 -20.22 -7.43 -2.38
N PHE A 287 -19.51 -6.89 -1.40
CA PHE A 287 -18.22 -6.25 -1.58
C PHE A 287 -17.14 -7.00 -0.81
N LYS A 288 -16.00 -7.20 -1.47
CA LYS A 288 -14.73 -7.50 -0.82
C LYS A 288 -14.06 -6.16 -0.53
N VAL A 289 -13.89 -5.82 0.74
CA VAL A 289 -13.28 -4.56 1.19
C VAL A 289 -11.97 -4.88 1.87
N GLU A 290 -10.88 -4.21 1.48
CA GLU A 290 -9.59 -4.40 2.14
C GLU A 290 -9.56 -3.64 3.46
N CYS A 291 -9.27 -4.35 4.55
CA CYS A 291 -9.14 -3.76 5.87
C CYS A 291 -7.67 -3.72 6.29
N ALA A 292 -7.18 -2.54 6.67
CA ALA A 292 -5.78 -2.34 7.05
C ALA A 292 -5.35 -3.05 8.35
N ASN A 293 -6.31 -3.50 9.18
CA ASN A 293 -6.06 -4.18 10.46
C ASN A 293 -5.18 -3.39 11.46
N ARG A 294 -5.35 -2.06 11.54
CA ARG A 294 -4.56 -1.15 12.39
C ARG A 294 -5.45 -0.35 13.36
N TRP A 295 -6.10 -1.03 14.29
CA TRP A 295 -7.06 -0.43 15.22
C TRP A 295 -6.49 -0.06 16.59
N THR A 296 -5.21 -0.38 16.84
CA THR A 296 -4.58 -0.21 18.16
C THR A 296 -3.27 0.56 18.06
N ASN A 297 -2.82 1.16 19.16
CA ASN A 297 -1.50 1.83 19.21
C ASN A 297 -0.36 0.87 18.83
N LYS A 298 -0.49 -0.41 19.16
CA LYS A 298 0.47 -1.47 18.79
C LYS A 298 0.61 -1.62 17.27
N THR A 299 -0.46 -1.41 16.52
CA THR A 299 -0.56 -1.72 15.09
C THR A 299 -0.54 -0.49 14.19
N ARG A 300 -0.80 0.70 14.74
CA ARG A 300 -0.88 1.96 14.00
C ARG A 300 0.39 2.27 13.18
N ALA A 301 1.57 2.04 13.76
CA ALA A 301 2.86 2.28 13.12
C ALA A 301 3.41 1.04 12.36
N TYR A 302 2.58 0.01 12.14
CA TYR A 302 3.03 -1.21 11.44
C TYR A 302 3.38 -0.90 9.98
N VAL A 303 4.65 -1.13 9.63
CA VAL A 303 5.18 -1.06 8.26
C VAL A 303 5.33 -2.47 7.70
N GLY A 304 4.48 -2.79 6.73
CA GLY A 304 4.42 -4.06 6.05
C GLY A 304 3.06 -4.25 5.37
N HIS A 305 2.87 -5.33 4.62
CA HIS A 305 1.54 -5.73 4.18
C HIS A 305 0.79 -6.45 5.29
N ARG A 306 -0.30 -5.87 5.75
CA ARG A 306 -1.20 -6.43 6.79
C ARG A 306 -2.67 -6.44 6.35
N ALA A 307 -2.97 -5.73 5.27
CA ALA A 307 -4.33 -5.67 4.78
C ALA A 307 -4.88 -7.08 4.50
N GLN A 308 -6.10 -7.31 4.94
CA GLN A 308 -6.84 -8.55 4.69
C GLN A 308 -8.27 -8.19 4.31
N PRO A 309 -8.96 -9.04 3.54
CA PRO A 309 -10.29 -8.71 3.07
C PRO A 309 -11.30 -8.94 4.17
N ILE A 310 -12.30 -8.07 4.21
CA ILE A 310 -13.59 -8.35 4.81
C ILE A 310 -14.65 -8.43 3.72
N TYR A 311 -15.66 -9.27 3.93
CA TYR A 311 -16.80 -9.37 3.02
C TYR A 311 -18.02 -8.74 3.66
N ILE A 312 -18.65 -7.82 2.92
CA ILE A 312 -19.84 -7.10 3.36
C ILE A 312 -20.93 -7.33 2.32
N ALA A 313 -22.13 -7.68 2.76
CA ALA A 313 -23.32 -7.69 1.93
C ALA A 313 -24.15 -6.45 2.26
N ALA A 314 -24.29 -5.53 1.31
CA ALA A 314 -25.19 -4.40 1.50
C ALA A 314 -26.64 -4.90 1.36
N GLN A 315 -27.37 -4.91 2.48
CA GLN A 315 -28.78 -5.25 2.55
C GLN A 315 -29.58 -3.97 2.84
N GLY A 316 -30.72 -3.82 2.19
CA GLY A 316 -31.59 -2.65 2.29
C GLY A 316 -32.72 -2.74 1.28
N THR A 317 -33.93 -2.39 1.66
CA THR A 317 -35.04 -2.19 0.72
C THR A 317 -34.80 -0.89 -0.04
N PRO A 318 -35.16 -0.78 -1.33
CA PRO A 318 -35.28 0.54 -1.95
C PRO A 318 -36.22 1.36 -1.08
N THR A 319 -35.74 2.40 -0.43
CA THR A 319 -36.64 3.39 0.15
C THR A 319 -37.31 4.09 -1.02
N ASP A 320 -38.63 4.20 -0.93
CA ASP A 320 -39.44 4.99 -1.83
C ASP A 320 -38.78 6.38 -2.00
N PRO A 321 -38.38 6.78 -3.22
CA PRO A 321 -37.80 8.11 -3.44
C PRO A 321 -38.75 9.26 -3.06
N ALA A 322 -40.03 8.99 -2.76
CA ALA A 322 -40.98 9.96 -2.23
C ALA A 322 -40.94 10.16 -0.69
N ALA A 323 -40.10 9.42 0.06
CA ALA A 323 -40.13 9.46 1.52
C ALA A 323 -39.28 10.56 2.19
N GLU A 324 -38.48 11.33 1.44
CA GLU A 324 -37.79 12.52 1.97
C GLU A 324 -37.83 13.66 0.93
N ILE A 325 -38.88 14.49 0.99
CA ILE A 325 -38.85 15.91 0.63
C ILE A 325 -38.83 16.71 1.92
#